data_AF-A0A939XLU4-F1
#
_entry.id   AF-A0A939XLU4-F1
#
_cell.length_a   1.000
_cell.length_b   1.000
_cell.length_c   1.000
_cell.angle_alpha   90.00
_cell.angle_beta   90.00
_cell.angle_gamma   90.00
#
_symmetry.space_group_name_H-M   'P 1'
#
loop_
_entity.id
_entity.type
_entity.pdbx_description
1 polymer ?
#
loop_
_entity_poly.entity_id
_entity_poly.type
_entity_poly.pdbx_seq_one_letter_code
_entity_poly.pdbx_strand_id
1 'polypeptide(L)'
;ILARYFSKRSAERECTLADMLISGILLAIPCGLILKQPDLGTSMLVLAIGMSIVLFNPIRWQVLALMGIGGAVTMCVGWSFLHDYQKSRIHTFLNPESDPLRSGYHIIQSKIAVGDGGFWGRGFLQGSQAQLSFLPERHTDFAFSVFAEEWGFIGSAALLLAYLLIVLWGIFIAYRAPDLFGRYLAIGVTAMLFWHITINLGMVIGLMPVVGVPLPLFSYGGTSMITTMVGVGLLLNVSMRRFIF
;
A
#
# COMPACT_ATOMS: atom_id res chain seq x y z
N ILE A 1 17.03 -4.44 0.94
CA ILE A 1 17.83 -5.41 0.15
C ILE A 1 17.94 -4.98 -1.32
N LEU A 2 16.81 -4.81 -2.01
CA LEU A 2 16.79 -4.34 -3.41
C LEU A 2 17.57 -3.03 -3.63
N ALA A 3 17.41 -2.03 -2.76
CA ALA A 3 18.16 -0.77 -2.87
C ALA A 3 19.69 -0.99 -2.89
N ARG A 4 20.21 -1.91 -2.06
CA ARG A 4 21.64 -2.24 -2.04
C ARG A 4 22.07 -2.99 -3.30
N TYR A 5 21.23 -3.88 -3.81
CA TYR A 5 21.49 -4.63 -5.04
C TYR A 5 21.59 -3.67 -6.25
N PHE A 6 20.58 -2.83 -6.46
CA PHE A 6 20.57 -1.86 -7.55
C PHE A 6 21.62 -0.76 -7.38
N SER A 7 21.93 -0.32 -6.15
CA SER A 7 22.99 0.69 -5.94
C SER A 7 24.39 0.25 -6.37
N LYS A 8 24.66 -1.06 -6.40
CA LYS A 8 25.97 -1.61 -6.80
C LYS A 8 26.12 -1.75 -8.32
N ARG A 9 25.04 -1.57 -9.11
CA ARG A 9 25.06 -1.62 -10.57
C ARG A 9 24.71 -0.22 -11.10
N SER A 10 25.52 0.33 -12.01
CA SER A 10 25.33 1.69 -12.53
C SER A 10 23.89 1.93 -13.00
N ALA A 11 23.32 3.07 -12.61
CA ALA A 11 21.97 3.50 -12.97
C ALA A 11 21.73 3.66 -14.49
N GLU A 12 22.80 3.68 -15.27
CA GLU A 12 22.76 3.86 -16.73
C GLU A 12 22.66 2.54 -17.51
N ARG A 13 22.81 1.39 -16.84
CA ARG A 13 22.72 0.09 -17.53
C ARG A 13 21.26 -0.36 -17.56
N GLU A 14 20.75 -0.63 -18.76
CA GLU A 14 19.41 -1.21 -18.93
C GLU A 14 19.29 -2.50 -18.10
N CYS A 15 18.18 -2.64 -17.36
CA CYS A 15 17.92 -3.85 -16.58
C CYS A 15 17.94 -5.09 -17.48
N THR A 16 18.88 -6.01 -17.23
CA THR A 16 19.02 -7.25 -18.00
C THR A 16 18.08 -8.32 -17.43
N LEU A 17 17.71 -9.34 -18.22
CA LEU A 17 16.91 -10.49 -17.74
C LEU A 17 17.48 -11.15 -16.47
N ALA A 18 18.81 -11.17 -16.32
CA ALA A 18 19.48 -11.67 -15.12
C ALA A 18 19.24 -10.79 -13.88
N ASP A 19 19.23 -9.46 -14.03
CA ASP A 19 18.91 -8.53 -12.94
C ASP A 19 17.48 -8.71 -12.46
N MET A 20 16.56 -8.98 -13.39
CA MET A 20 15.17 -9.24 -13.08
C MET A 20 14.97 -10.57 -12.37
N LEU A 21 15.64 -11.63 -12.81
CA LEU A 21 15.61 -12.93 -12.12
C LEU A 21 16.15 -12.81 -10.69
N ILE A 22 17.27 -12.12 -10.48
CA ILE A 22 17.86 -11.96 -9.15
C ILE A 22 16.95 -11.10 -8.27
N SER A 23 16.40 -9.99 -8.80
CA SER A 23 15.46 -9.13 -8.06
C SER A 23 14.17 -9.88 -7.72
N GLY A 24 13.67 -10.70 -8.65
CA GLY A 24 12.51 -11.56 -8.47
C GLY A 24 12.74 -12.60 -7.38
N ILE A 25 13.89 -13.27 -7.37
CA ILE A 25 14.26 -14.23 -6.31
C ILE A 25 14.37 -13.52 -4.95
N LEU A 26 15.03 -12.35 -4.91
CA LEU A 26 15.16 -11.55 -3.69
C LEU A 26 13.82 -11.08 -3.12
N LEU A 27 12.81 -10.87 -3.97
CA LEU A 27 11.43 -10.57 -3.57
C LEU A 27 10.63 -11.83 -3.22
N ALA A 28 10.85 -12.93 -3.94
CA ALA A 28 10.13 -14.18 -3.75
C ALA A 28 10.42 -14.80 -2.39
N ILE A 29 11.63 -14.65 -1.84
CA ILE A 29 11.99 -15.16 -0.51
C ILE A 29 11.10 -14.56 0.59
N PRO A 30 11.07 -13.22 0.82
CA PRO A 30 10.21 -12.64 1.85
C PRO A 30 8.72 -12.86 1.53
N CYS A 31 8.29 -12.77 0.27
CA CYS A 31 6.89 -13.03 -0.08
C CYS A 31 6.47 -14.46 0.23
N GLY A 32 7.31 -15.45 -0.08
CA GLY A 32 7.05 -16.86 0.22
C GLY A 32 7.00 -17.14 1.72
N LEU A 33 7.83 -16.46 2.52
CA LEU A 33 7.76 -16.55 3.98
C LEU A 33 6.46 -15.95 4.54
N ILE A 34 6.01 -14.83 3.99
CA ILE A 34 4.75 -14.18 4.39
C ILE A 34 3.54 -15.03 4.00
N LEU A 35 3.56 -15.63 2.80
CA LEU A 35 2.49 -16.53 2.35
C LEU A 35 2.37 -17.79 3.23
N LYS A 36 3.46 -18.24 3.86
CA LYS A 36 3.41 -19.30 4.89
C LYS A 36 2.73 -18.86 6.19
N GLN A 37 2.62 -17.55 6.45
CA GLN A 37 1.94 -16.95 7.61
C GLN A 37 0.47 -16.58 7.31
N PRO A 38 -0.17 -17.32 6.41
CA PRO A 38 -1.41 -16.94 5.70
C PRO A 38 -1.71 -15.44 5.47
N ASP A 39 -0.71 -14.57 5.27
CA ASP A 39 -0.92 -13.13 5.07
C ASP A 39 -0.78 -12.74 3.59
N LEU A 40 -1.86 -12.94 2.83
CA LEU A 40 -1.91 -12.55 1.42
C LEU A 40 -1.68 -11.04 1.25
N GLY A 41 -2.14 -10.24 2.20
CA GLY A 41 -2.15 -8.80 2.10
C GLY A 41 -0.79 -8.16 2.12
N THR A 42 -0.03 -8.49 3.16
CA THR A 42 1.34 -8.03 3.31
C THR A 42 2.20 -8.57 2.16
N SER A 43 1.94 -9.78 1.67
CA SER A 43 2.67 -10.33 0.51
C SER A 43 2.46 -9.49 -0.77
N MET A 44 1.21 -9.05 -1.04
CA MET A 44 0.89 -8.19 -2.18
C MET A 44 1.52 -6.79 -2.02
N LEU A 45 1.53 -6.24 -0.81
CA LEU A 45 2.22 -4.98 -0.52
C LEU A 45 3.73 -5.07 -0.78
N VAL A 46 4.40 -6.12 -0.29
CA VAL A 46 5.83 -6.30 -0.51
C VAL A 46 6.14 -6.44 -2.01
N LEU A 47 5.31 -7.18 -2.75
CA LEU A 47 5.42 -7.26 -4.21
C LEU A 47 5.24 -5.89 -4.88
N ALA A 48 4.20 -5.14 -4.53
CA ALA A 48 3.91 -3.83 -5.11
C ALA A 48 5.05 -2.82 -4.85
N ILE A 49 5.59 -2.79 -3.62
CA ILE A 49 6.74 -1.96 -3.25
C ILE A 49 7.99 -2.39 -4.03
N GLY A 50 8.28 -3.69 -4.09
CA GLY A 50 9.41 -4.24 -4.83
C GLY A 50 9.36 -3.93 -6.32
N MET A 51 8.18 -4.09 -6.92
CA MET A 51 7.91 -3.75 -8.31
C MET A 51 8.11 -2.26 -8.56
N SER A 52 7.68 -1.39 -7.64
CA SER A 52 7.88 0.06 -7.77
C SER A 52 9.37 0.44 -7.81
N ILE A 53 10.22 -0.23 -7.03
CA ILE A 53 11.68 -0.03 -7.05
C ILE A 53 12.27 -0.53 -8.37
N VAL A 54 11.81 -1.68 -8.87
CA VAL A 54 12.30 -2.26 -10.14
C VAL A 54 11.92 -1.36 -11.31
N LEU A 55 10.65 -0.97 -11.41
CA LEU A 55 10.08 -0.12 -12.47
C LEU A 55 10.67 1.30 -12.51
N PHE A 56 11.30 1.74 -11.43
CA PHE A 56 12.01 3.02 -11.44
C PHE A 56 13.27 2.99 -12.33
N ASN A 57 13.84 1.83 -12.58
CA ASN A 57 14.98 1.69 -13.48
C ASN A 57 14.54 1.81 -14.95
N PRO A 58 15.41 2.24 -15.87
CA PRO A 58 15.17 2.09 -17.30
C PRO A 58 15.12 0.58 -17.66
N ILE A 59 13.93 0.09 -18.01
CA ILE A 59 13.67 -1.31 -18.37
C ILE A 59 13.34 -1.40 -19.86
N ARG A 60 13.86 -2.42 -20.54
CA ARG A 60 13.48 -2.75 -21.93
C ARG A 60 12.01 -3.17 -22.00
N TRP A 61 11.27 -2.70 -23.01
CA TRP A 61 9.84 -3.06 -23.18
C TRP A 61 9.58 -4.58 -23.17
N GLN A 62 10.50 -5.39 -23.73
CA GLN A 62 10.42 -6.86 -23.71
C GLN A 62 10.37 -7.43 -22.29
N VAL A 63 11.12 -6.83 -21.37
CA VAL A 63 11.19 -7.23 -19.97
C VAL A 63 9.90 -6.81 -19.25
N LEU A 64 9.39 -5.62 -19.53
CA LEU A 64 8.10 -5.16 -19.02
C LEU A 64 6.95 -6.06 -19.50
N ALA A 65 6.94 -6.45 -20.78
CA ALA A 65 5.96 -7.37 -21.35
C ALA A 65 6.05 -8.75 -20.68
N LEU A 66 7.26 -9.27 -20.44
CA LEU A 66 7.47 -10.54 -19.73
C LEU A 66 6.95 -10.48 -18.29
N MET A 67 7.12 -9.35 -17.58
CA MET A 67 6.55 -9.15 -16.24
C MET A 67 5.03 -9.14 -16.27
N GLY A 68 4.44 -8.46 -17.25
CA GLY A 68 2.98 -8.44 -17.43
C GLY A 68 2.41 -9.83 -17.67
N ILE A 69 3.03 -10.60 -18.58
CA ILE A 69 2.65 -11.99 -18.87
C ILE A 69 2.85 -12.87 -17.63
N GLY A 70 4.00 -12.77 -16.95
CA GLY A 70 4.27 -13.52 -15.73
C GLY A 70 3.26 -13.23 -14.62
N GLY A 71 2.87 -11.96 -14.47
CA GLY A 71 1.81 -11.54 -13.54
C GLY A 71 0.46 -12.15 -13.89
N ALA A 72 0.06 -12.10 -15.17
CA ALA A 72 -1.20 -12.68 -15.63
C ALA A 72 -1.23 -14.22 -15.43
N VAL A 73 -0.14 -14.91 -15.76
CA VAL A 73 -0.01 -16.36 -15.51
C VAL A 73 -0.09 -16.66 -14.02
N THR A 74 0.58 -15.88 -13.19
CA THR A 74 0.54 -16.05 -11.72
C THR A 74 -0.88 -15.83 -11.19
N MET A 75 -1.63 -14.88 -11.74
CA MET A 75 -3.03 -14.66 -11.37
C MET A 75 -3.93 -15.84 -11.77
N CYS A 76 -3.79 -16.36 -13.00
CA CYS A 76 -4.57 -17.50 -13.48
C CYS A 76 -4.24 -18.80 -12.76
N VAL A 77 -2.96 -19.14 -12.64
CA VAL A 77 -2.48 -20.38 -12.01
C VAL A 77 -2.62 -20.30 -10.50
N GLY A 78 -2.36 -19.12 -9.92
CA GLY A 78 -2.42 -18.87 -8.49
C GLY A 78 -3.80 -19.17 -7.91
N TRP A 79 -4.88 -18.93 -8.66
CA TRP A 79 -6.25 -19.26 -8.23
C TRP A 79 -6.42 -20.71 -7.76
N SER A 80 -5.78 -21.66 -8.45
CA SER A 80 -5.84 -23.09 -8.11
C SER A 80 -5.09 -23.42 -6.82
N PHE A 81 -4.10 -22.61 -6.44
CA PHE A 81 -3.29 -22.78 -5.24
C PHE A 81 -3.75 -21.92 -4.06
N LEU A 82 -4.74 -21.04 -4.26
CA LEU A 82 -5.32 -20.25 -3.18
C LEU A 82 -6.08 -21.14 -2.20
N HIS A 83 -5.85 -20.91 -0.91
CA HIS A 83 -6.62 -21.51 0.17
C HIS A 83 -8.06 -20.99 0.16
N ASP A 84 -8.98 -21.74 0.75
CA ASP A 84 -10.41 -21.39 0.76
C ASP A 84 -10.68 -20.02 1.40
N TYR A 85 -9.92 -19.63 2.43
CA TYR A 85 -10.04 -18.30 3.03
C TYR A 85 -9.63 -17.16 2.07
N GLN A 86 -8.64 -17.40 1.20
CA GLN A 86 -8.16 -16.41 0.22
C GLN A 86 -9.18 -16.24 -0.90
N LYS A 87 -9.74 -17.36 -1.38
CA LYS A 87 -10.83 -17.35 -2.36
C LYS A 87 -12.07 -16.65 -1.78
N SER A 88 -12.41 -16.94 -0.53
CA SER A 88 -13.51 -16.29 0.18
C SER A 88 -13.34 -14.77 0.22
N ARG A 89 -12.15 -14.22 0.51
CA ARG A 89 -11.93 -12.77 0.46
C ARG A 89 -12.19 -12.15 -0.93
N ILE A 90 -11.81 -12.86 -2.00
CA ILE A 90 -12.06 -12.39 -3.37
C ILE A 90 -13.55 -12.48 -3.70
N HIS A 91 -14.22 -13.57 -3.31
CA HIS A 91 -15.65 -13.75 -3.51
C HIS A 91 -16.48 -12.73 -2.73
N THR A 92 -16.15 -12.46 -1.45
CA THR A 92 -16.83 -11.44 -0.66
C THR A 92 -16.56 -10.03 -1.17
N PHE A 93 -15.40 -9.76 -1.78
CA PHE A 93 -15.18 -8.49 -2.47
C PHE A 93 -16.07 -8.31 -3.69
N LEU A 94 -16.19 -9.36 -4.53
CA LEU A 94 -17.03 -9.33 -5.74
C LEU A 94 -18.53 -9.33 -5.42
N ASN A 95 -18.92 -10.02 -4.35
CA ASN A 95 -20.29 -10.05 -3.86
C ASN A 95 -20.32 -9.89 -2.32
N PRO A 96 -20.29 -8.65 -1.82
CA PRO A 96 -20.32 -8.37 -0.37
C PRO A 96 -21.60 -8.87 0.31
N GLU A 97 -22.70 -8.97 -0.44
CA GLU A 97 -24.00 -9.44 0.06
C GLU A 97 -24.03 -10.94 0.34
N SER A 98 -23.04 -11.70 -0.18
CA SER A 98 -22.91 -13.13 0.09
C SER A 98 -22.39 -13.47 1.50
N ASP A 99 -21.75 -12.50 2.18
CA ASP A 99 -21.30 -12.64 3.58
C ASP A 99 -21.61 -11.36 4.39
N PRO A 100 -22.90 -11.06 4.61
CA PRO A 100 -23.35 -9.81 5.20
C PRO A 100 -23.12 -9.75 6.72
N LEU A 101 -22.56 -10.80 7.34
CA LEU A 101 -22.29 -10.90 8.77
C LEU A 101 -20.79 -10.83 9.13
N ARG A 102 -19.89 -10.86 8.14
CA ARG A 102 -18.43 -10.85 8.38
C ARG A 102 -17.72 -9.75 7.58
N SER A 103 -16.82 -10.11 6.68
CA SER A 103 -16.02 -9.14 5.92
C SER A 103 -16.88 -8.28 4.99
N GLY A 104 -17.97 -8.83 4.44
CA GLY A 104 -18.95 -8.08 3.64
C GLY A 104 -19.65 -6.98 4.46
N TYR A 105 -19.97 -7.27 5.73
CA TYR A 105 -20.56 -6.30 6.65
C TYR A 105 -19.69 -5.06 6.82
N HIS A 106 -18.39 -5.24 7.08
CA HIS A 106 -17.46 -4.12 7.28
C HIS A 106 -17.31 -3.26 6.03
N ILE A 107 -17.25 -3.88 4.83
CA ILE A 107 -17.20 -3.14 3.56
C ILE A 107 -18.48 -2.32 3.36
N ILE A 108 -19.65 -2.92 3.59
CA ILE A 108 -20.94 -2.25 3.41
C ILE A 108 -21.07 -1.07 4.39
N GLN A 109 -20.80 -1.29 5.67
CA GLN A 109 -20.86 -0.22 6.68
C GLN A 109 -19.84 0.88 6.43
N SER A 110 -18.64 0.53 5.98
CA SER A 110 -17.62 1.49 5.58
C SER A 110 -18.10 2.39 4.43
N LYS A 111 -18.73 1.82 3.39
CA LYS A 111 -19.30 2.60 2.29
C LYS A 111 -20.45 3.51 2.74
N ILE A 112 -21.32 3.01 3.62
CA ILE A 112 -22.42 3.80 4.19
C ILE A 112 -21.86 4.97 5.00
N ALA A 113 -20.87 4.74 5.87
CA ALA A 113 -20.23 5.79 6.66
C ALA A 113 -19.64 6.91 5.79
N VAL A 114 -18.90 6.53 4.74
CA VAL A 114 -18.33 7.49 3.78
C VAL A 114 -19.44 8.26 3.05
N GLY A 115 -20.55 7.61 2.68
CA GLY A 115 -21.69 8.25 2.05
C GLY A 115 -22.45 9.21 2.99
N ASP A 116 -22.62 8.81 4.24
CA ASP A 116 -23.34 9.54 5.29
C ASP A 116 -22.67 10.85 5.70
N GLY A 117 -21.37 10.99 5.45
CA GLY A 117 -20.62 12.22 5.71
C GLY A 117 -21.01 13.38 4.79
N GLY A 118 -21.57 13.12 3.60
CA GLY A 118 -21.95 14.18 2.66
C GLY A 118 -20.78 15.14 2.35
N PHE A 119 -21.09 16.42 2.08
CA PHE A 119 -20.06 17.40 1.72
C PHE A 119 -19.29 17.97 2.94
N TRP A 120 -19.99 18.19 4.05
CA TRP A 120 -19.48 18.90 5.23
C TRP A 120 -19.16 18.01 6.44
N GLY A 121 -19.60 16.75 6.41
CA GLY A 121 -19.50 15.83 7.54
C GLY A 121 -20.69 15.97 8.49
N ARG A 122 -20.82 14.99 9.39
CA ARG A 122 -21.80 15.04 10.49
C ARG A 122 -21.33 15.85 11.69
N GLY A 123 -20.04 16.20 11.75
CA GLY A 123 -19.43 16.86 12.90
C GLY A 123 -18.56 15.91 13.72
N PHE A 124 -17.53 16.47 14.35
CA PHE A 124 -16.56 15.70 15.14
C PHE A 124 -17.24 14.92 16.27
N LEU A 125 -16.95 13.61 16.36
CA LEU A 125 -17.57 12.67 17.30
C LEU A 125 -19.10 12.50 17.16
N GLN A 126 -19.71 12.97 16.07
CA GLN A 126 -21.14 12.80 15.79
C GLN A 126 -21.41 11.71 14.74
N GLY A 127 -20.39 10.93 14.36
CA GLY A 127 -20.52 9.78 13.47
C GLY A 127 -21.40 8.69 14.07
N SER A 128 -22.48 8.36 13.38
CA SER A 128 -23.43 7.33 13.79
C SER A 128 -22.83 5.93 13.71
N GLN A 129 -22.05 5.65 12.66
CA GLN A 129 -21.41 4.35 12.46
C GLN A 129 -20.28 4.13 13.47
N ALA A 130 -19.56 5.21 13.79
CA ALA A 130 -18.53 5.22 14.82
C ALA A 130 -19.13 4.99 16.22
N GLN A 131 -20.18 5.71 16.62
CA GLN A 131 -20.75 5.60 17.96
C GLN A 131 -21.45 4.26 18.23
N LEU A 132 -22.15 3.72 17.24
CA LEU A 132 -22.94 2.48 17.40
C LEU A 132 -22.08 1.20 17.29
N SER A 133 -20.77 1.33 17.17
CA SER A 133 -19.80 0.22 17.11
C SER A 133 -20.08 -0.80 15.99
N PHE A 134 -20.70 -0.36 14.90
CA PHE A 134 -20.92 -1.17 13.70
C PHE A 134 -19.61 -1.53 12.97
N LEU A 135 -18.51 -0.85 13.30
CA LEU A 135 -17.16 -1.15 12.83
C LEU A 135 -16.25 -1.50 14.02
N PRO A 136 -16.08 -2.79 14.38
CA PRO A 136 -15.15 -3.20 15.43
C PRO A 136 -13.69 -2.78 15.15
N GLU A 137 -13.30 -2.69 13.89
CA GLU A 137 -11.96 -2.25 13.43
C GLU A 137 -11.91 -0.76 13.04
N ARG A 138 -12.81 0.07 13.60
CA ARG A 138 -12.93 1.51 13.29
C ARG A 138 -11.68 2.34 13.58
N HIS A 139 -10.81 1.88 14.49
CA HIS A 139 -9.60 2.62 14.86
C HIS A 139 -8.36 2.16 14.09
N THR A 140 -8.41 0.98 13.45
CA THR A 140 -7.31 0.40 12.69
C THR A 140 -7.59 0.54 11.20
N ASP A 141 -8.24 -0.45 10.59
CA ASP A 141 -8.29 -0.58 9.13
C ASP A 141 -9.35 0.32 8.49
N PHE A 142 -10.38 0.70 9.26
CA PHE A 142 -11.48 1.54 8.81
C PHE A 142 -11.46 2.96 9.41
N ALA A 143 -10.32 3.42 9.92
CA ALA A 143 -10.20 4.78 10.49
C ALA A 143 -10.60 5.89 9.51
N PHE A 144 -10.34 5.69 8.21
CA PHE A 144 -10.74 6.66 7.18
C PHE A 144 -12.27 6.75 7.00
N SER A 145 -13.03 5.66 7.16
CA SER A 145 -14.49 5.71 6.98
C SER A 145 -15.17 6.52 8.07
N VAL A 146 -14.69 6.40 9.32
CA VAL A 146 -15.11 7.24 10.44
C VAL A 146 -14.77 8.71 10.19
N PHE A 147 -13.54 8.98 9.76
CA PHE A 147 -13.12 10.35 9.46
C PHE A 147 -13.95 10.97 8.34
N ALA A 148 -14.25 10.20 7.28
CA ALA A 148 -15.10 10.64 6.19
C ALA A 148 -16.55 10.90 6.63
N GLU A 149 -17.10 10.11 7.55
CA GLU A 149 -18.43 10.36 8.14
C GLU A 149 -18.45 11.68 8.92
N GLU A 150 -17.42 11.93 9.73
CA GLU A 150 -17.37 13.09 10.62
C GLU A 150 -17.04 14.40 9.91
N TRP A 151 -16.10 14.38 8.95
CA TRP A 151 -15.58 15.57 8.28
C TRP A 151 -16.03 15.72 6.82
N GLY A 152 -16.75 14.72 6.30
CA GLY A 152 -17.32 14.72 4.96
C GLY A 152 -16.26 14.79 3.86
N PHE A 153 -16.75 15.12 2.66
CA PHE A 153 -15.93 15.23 1.47
C PHE A 153 -14.77 16.23 1.61
N ILE A 154 -14.99 17.41 2.20
CA ILE A 154 -13.95 18.42 2.34
C ILE A 154 -12.80 17.91 3.22
N GLY A 155 -13.13 17.30 4.37
CA GLY A 155 -12.12 16.73 5.26
C GLY A 155 -11.34 15.61 4.58
N SER A 156 -12.05 14.68 3.94
CA SER A 156 -11.43 13.61 3.16
C SER A 156 -10.51 14.16 2.07
N ALA A 157 -10.93 15.18 1.31
CA ALA A 157 -10.11 15.80 0.27
C ALA A 157 -8.85 16.46 0.84
N ALA A 158 -8.95 17.16 1.97
CA ALA A 158 -7.81 17.77 2.66
C ALA A 158 -6.80 16.71 3.15
N LEU A 159 -7.30 15.60 3.71
CA LEU A 159 -6.45 14.48 4.15
C LEU A 159 -5.75 13.80 2.96
N LEU A 160 -6.47 13.54 1.88
CA LEU A 160 -5.90 12.98 0.64
C LEU A 160 -4.86 13.91 0.02
N LEU A 161 -5.10 15.22 0.05
CA LEU A 161 -4.14 16.21 -0.40
C LEU A 161 -2.86 16.18 0.46
N ALA A 162 -2.99 16.08 1.78
CA ALA A 162 -1.83 15.95 2.68
C ALA A 162 -1.00 14.69 2.36
N TYR A 163 -1.66 13.55 2.14
CA TYR A 163 -0.98 12.32 1.71
C TYR A 163 -0.29 12.48 0.34
N LEU A 164 -0.97 13.12 -0.62
CA LEU A 164 -0.39 13.40 -1.93
C LEU A 164 0.89 14.24 -1.78
N LEU A 165 0.87 15.28 -0.95
CA LEU A 165 2.05 16.11 -0.69
C LEU A 165 3.21 15.31 -0.07
N ILE A 166 2.93 14.39 0.87
CA ILE A 166 3.94 13.51 1.47
C ILE A 166 4.57 12.60 0.39
N VAL A 167 3.75 12.01 -0.47
CA VAL A 167 4.23 11.14 -1.56
C VAL A 167 5.07 11.93 -2.56
N LEU A 168 4.60 13.11 -2.99
CA LEU A 168 5.33 13.98 -3.90
C LEU A 168 6.66 14.45 -3.30
N TRP A 169 6.67 14.74 -2.00
CA TRP A 169 7.89 15.07 -1.27
C TRP A 169 8.89 13.90 -1.24
N GLY A 170 8.42 12.68 -1.00
CA GLY A 170 9.25 11.47 -1.08
C GLY A 170 9.85 11.24 -2.47
N ILE A 171 9.06 11.42 -3.53
CA ILE A 171 9.53 11.36 -4.93
C ILE A 171 10.60 12.43 -5.19
N PHE A 172 10.37 13.65 -4.70
CA PHE A 172 11.32 14.75 -4.83
C PHE A 172 12.66 14.47 -4.13
N ILE A 173 12.63 13.87 -2.93
CA ILE A 173 13.83 13.42 -2.23
C ILE A 173 14.57 12.37 -3.05
N ALA A 174 13.87 11.38 -3.60
CA ALA A 174 14.48 10.34 -4.44
C ALA A 174 15.16 10.94 -5.68
N TYR A 175 14.49 11.88 -6.35
CA TYR A 175 15.05 12.57 -7.51
C TYR A 175 16.34 13.32 -7.19
N ARG A 176 16.37 14.00 -6.03
CA ARG A 176 17.50 14.83 -5.58
C ARG A 176 18.52 14.09 -4.71
N ALA A 177 18.37 12.78 -4.51
CA ALA A 177 19.29 12.00 -3.71
C ALA A 177 20.71 12.01 -4.35
N PRO A 178 21.77 12.24 -3.55
CA PRO A 178 23.14 12.35 -4.06
C PRO A 178 23.70 10.99 -4.49
N ASP A 179 23.32 9.91 -3.82
CA ASP A 179 23.79 8.56 -4.08
C ASP A 179 22.66 7.63 -4.55
N LEU A 180 23.03 6.61 -5.34
CA LEU A 180 22.07 5.65 -5.89
C LEU A 180 21.36 4.84 -4.81
N PHE A 181 22.04 4.53 -3.71
CA PHE A 181 21.42 3.81 -2.61
C PHE A 181 20.32 4.65 -1.95
N GLY A 182 20.61 5.92 -1.63
CA GLY A 182 19.66 6.89 -1.11
C GLY A 182 18.46 7.09 -2.04
N ARG A 183 18.69 7.13 -3.36
CA ARG A 183 17.61 7.19 -4.36
C ARG A 183 16.67 5.99 -4.27
N TYR A 184 17.18 4.75 -4.35
CA TYR A 184 16.35 3.54 -4.25
C TYR A 184 15.70 3.36 -2.88
N LEU A 185 16.38 3.76 -1.81
CA LEU A 185 15.82 3.78 -0.47
C LEU A 185 14.62 4.72 -0.40
N ALA A 186 14.76 5.95 -0.89
CA ALA A 186 13.69 6.94 -0.91
C ALA A 186 12.50 6.49 -1.75
N ILE A 187 12.74 5.88 -2.91
CA ILE A 187 11.68 5.26 -3.74
C ILE A 187 10.97 4.15 -2.97
N GLY A 188 11.71 3.26 -2.32
CA GLY A 188 11.13 2.15 -1.57
C GLY A 188 10.23 2.62 -0.42
N VAL A 189 10.69 3.61 0.36
CA VAL A 189 9.88 4.19 1.45
C VAL A 189 8.67 4.94 0.89
N THR A 190 8.84 5.71 -0.18
CA THR A 190 7.73 6.45 -0.79
C THR A 190 6.68 5.50 -1.38
N ALA A 191 7.12 4.44 -2.05
CA ALA A 191 6.24 3.37 -2.55
C ALA A 191 5.53 2.65 -1.40
N MET A 192 6.21 2.41 -0.29
CA MET A 192 5.58 1.85 0.92
C MET A 192 4.41 2.73 1.37
N LEU A 193 4.64 4.03 1.56
CA LEU A 193 3.58 4.97 1.95
C LEU A 193 2.43 4.96 0.93
N PHE A 194 2.76 5.12 -0.36
CA PHE A 194 1.78 5.19 -1.45
C PHE A 194 0.88 3.95 -1.51
N TRP A 195 1.45 2.74 -1.45
CA TRP A 195 0.67 1.51 -1.53
C TRP A 195 -0.18 1.27 -0.29
N HIS A 196 0.32 1.57 0.92
CA HIS A 196 -0.49 1.46 2.13
C HIS A 196 -1.69 2.42 2.10
N ILE A 197 -1.47 3.67 1.67
CA ILE A 197 -2.53 4.67 1.53
C ILE A 197 -3.55 4.23 0.47
N THR A 198 -3.09 3.86 -0.72
CA THR A 198 -3.96 3.51 -1.86
C THR A 198 -4.79 2.26 -1.57
N ILE A 199 -4.18 1.22 -0.98
CA ILE A 199 -4.88 -0.03 -0.66
C ILE A 199 -5.86 0.16 0.48
N ASN A 200 -5.49 0.90 1.54
CA ASN A 200 -6.40 1.18 2.65
C ASN A 200 -7.62 1.99 2.17
N LEU A 201 -7.39 3.07 1.41
CA LEU A 201 -8.49 3.85 0.84
C LEU A 201 -9.34 3.00 -0.10
N GLY A 202 -8.72 2.27 -1.04
CA GLY A 202 -9.40 1.39 -1.97
C GLY A 202 -10.26 0.34 -1.27
N MET A 203 -9.81 -0.19 -0.14
CA MET A 203 -10.60 -1.09 0.71
C MET A 203 -11.81 -0.38 1.33
N VAL A 204 -11.61 0.81 1.90
CA VAL A 204 -12.65 1.57 2.61
C VAL A 204 -13.79 1.99 1.69
N ILE A 205 -13.49 2.40 0.45
CA ILE A 205 -14.51 2.70 -0.58
C ILE A 205 -14.94 1.47 -1.39
N GLY A 206 -14.38 0.29 -1.08
CA GLY A 206 -14.68 -1.00 -1.70
C GLY A 206 -14.35 -1.09 -3.19
N LEU A 207 -13.26 -0.46 -3.62
CA LEU A 207 -12.58 -0.70 -4.89
C LEU A 207 -11.54 -1.83 -4.82
N MET A 208 -11.11 -2.22 -3.62
CA MET A 208 -10.17 -3.32 -3.37
C MET A 208 -10.70 -4.26 -2.27
N PRO A 209 -10.27 -5.54 -2.27
CA PRO A 209 -10.63 -6.48 -1.21
C PRO A 209 -10.10 -6.03 0.16
N VAL A 210 -10.65 -6.60 1.24
CA VAL A 210 -10.19 -6.30 2.61
C VAL A 210 -8.90 -7.06 2.90
N VAL A 211 -7.85 -6.27 3.16
CA VAL A 211 -6.48 -6.75 3.30
C VAL A 211 -5.96 -6.65 4.73
N GLY A 212 -6.54 -5.76 5.55
CA GLY A 212 -6.11 -5.54 6.94
C GLY A 212 -4.84 -4.69 7.05
N VAL A 213 -4.79 -3.58 6.30
CA VAL A 213 -3.61 -2.71 6.22
C VAL A 213 -3.95 -1.37 6.85
N PRO A 214 -3.26 -0.94 7.92
CA PRO A 214 -3.55 0.32 8.58
C PRO A 214 -3.13 1.52 7.71
N LEU A 215 -3.88 2.61 7.81
CA LEU A 215 -3.56 3.87 7.14
C LEU A 215 -2.33 4.54 7.81
N PRO A 216 -1.23 4.77 7.06
CA PRO A 216 0.00 5.31 7.64
C PRO A 216 -0.21 6.68 8.31
N LEU A 217 0.37 6.89 9.49
CA LEU A 217 0.30 8.14 10.28
C LEU A 217 -1.11 8.55 10.75
N PHE A 218 -2.13 7.72 10.55
CA PHE A 218 -3.51 8.05 10.91
C PHE A 218 -4.19 6.94 11.71
N SER A 219 -4.10 5.69 11.23
CA SER A 219 -4.67 4.54 11.93
C SER A 219 -3.92 4.18 13.21
N TYR A 220 -4.65 3.66 14.18
CA TYR A 220 -4.09 3.13 15.41
C TYR A 220 -3.35 1.82 15.14
N GLY A 221 -2.03 1.82 15.29
CA GLY A 221 -1.21 0.63 15.13
C GLY A 221 0.22 0.90 15.55
N GLY A 222 0.61 0.49 16.75
CA GLY A 222 1.91 0.85 17.33
C GLY A 222 3.10 0.45 16.46
N THR A 223 3.12 -0.79 15.96
CA THR A 223 4.19 -1.29 15.09
C THR A 223 4.21 -0.61 13.72
N SER A 224 3.04 -0.44 13.09
CA SER A 224 2.90 0.26 11.81
C SER A 224 3.33 1.73 11.91
N MET A 225 2.93 2.42 12.98
CA MET A 225 3.28 3.81 13.22
C MET A 225 4.78 3.98 13.42
N ILE A 226 5.41 3.16 14.27
CA ILE A 226 6.87 3.19 14.47
C ILE A 226 7.59 2.90 13.14
N THR A 227 7.17 1.88 12.40
CA THR A 227 7.80 1.52 11.11
C THR A 227 7.68 2.66 10.09
N THR A 228 6.52 3.31 10.04
CA THR A 228 6.27 4.46 9.18
C THR A 228 7.13 5.66 9.58
N MET A 229 7.23 5.97 10.88
CA MET A 229 8.08 7.06 11.38
C MET A 229 9.56 6.80 11.12
N VAL A 230 10.02 5.56 11.25
CA VAL A 230 11.38 5.15 10.86
C VAL A 230 11.59 5.37 9.35
N GLY A 231 10.61 4.99 8.51
CA GLY A 231 10.64 5.27 7.07
C GLY A 231 10.76 6.76 6.75
N VAL A 232 9.94 7.60 7.38
CA VAL A 232 10.02 9.06 7.22
C VAL A 232 11.37 9.60 7.71
N GLY A 233 11.90 9.08 8.81
CA GLY A 233 13.24 9.41 9.30
C GLY A 233 14.35 9.06 8.31
N LEU A 234 14.22 7.93 7.60
CA LEU A 234 15.14 7.56 6.52
C LEU A 234 15.06 8.53 5.33
N LEU A 235 13.85 8.95 4.93
CA LEU A 235 13.67 9.98 3.89
C LEU A 235 14.34 11.30 4.28
N LEU A 236 14.15 11.74 5.52
CA LEU A 236 14.81 12.93 6.06
C LEU A 236 16.34 12.79 6.04
N ASN A 237 16.87 11.61 6.42
CA ASN A 237 18.31 11.36 6.39
C ASN A 237 18.89 11.48 4.98
N VAL A 238 18.22 10.88 3.98
CA VAL A 238 18.62 11.01 2.57
C VAL A 238 18.56 12.47 2.12
N SER A 239 17.51 13.19 2.49
CA SER A 239 17.36 14.62 2.17
C SER A 239 18.44 15.49 2.80
N MET A 240 18.88 15.19 4.03
CA MET A 240 19.94 15.95 4.71
C MET A 240 21.32 15.70 4.11
N ARG A 241 21.63 14.43 3.77
CA ARG A 241 22.92 14.07 3.16
C ARG A 241 23.16 14.73 1.81
N ARG A 242 22.12 15.22 1.14
CA ARG A 242 22.23 16.03 -0.08
C ARG A 242 23.12 17.28 0.08
N PHE A 243 23.20 17.84 1.28
CA PHE A 243 23.90 19.11 1.54
C PHE A 243 25.31 18.93 2.11
N ILE A 244 25.73 17.68 2.36
CA ILE A 244 27.05 17.38 2.90
C ILE A 244 27.96 17.08 1.71
N PHE A 245 28.77 18.07 1.34
CA PHE A 245 29.84 17.98 0.34
C PHE A 245 31.09 17.30 0.92
#